data_AF-A0A954UG70-F1
#
_entry.id   AF-A0A954UG70-F1
#
_cell.length_a   1.000
_cell.length_b   1.000
_cell.length_c   1.000
_cell.angle_alpha   90.00
_cell.angle_beta   90.00
_cell.angle_gamma   90.00
#
_symmetry.space_group_name_H-M   'P 1'
#
loop_
_entity.id
_entity.type
_entity.pdbx_description
1 polymer ?
#
loop_
_entity_poly.entity_id
_entity_poly.type
_entity_poly.pdbx_seq_one_letter_code
_entity_poly.pdbx_strand_id
1 'polypeptide(L)'
;MQRLFPVAATFVYLLTLAANAAFAQPAKSDAASALDALIEEAWQFELDESPSFAMHVGDPRGADQLGSEKLADIERRNDRRQQFLDRLQKIDRASLARPNQINYDIFQRELENSLAEFHFQTHLTPITNRSGFHIGFPELAEQAPLRTVTDYENYSARLRGFRQYAREH
;
A
#
# COMPACT_ATOMS: atom_id res chain seq x y z
N MET A 1 -59.22 -20.51 38.79
CA MET A 1 -58.75 -19.19 38.33
C MET A 1 -57.42 -19.37 37.62
N GLN A 2 -57.44 -19.29 36.28
CA GLN A 2 -56.26 -19.34 35.43
C GLN A 2 -55.51 -17.99 35.48
N ARG A 3 -54.18 -18.01 35.49
CA ARG A 3 -53.37 -16.94 34.89
C ARG A 3 -52.18 -17.54 34.14
N LEU A 4 -52.20 -17.27 32.84
CA LEU A 4 -51.21 -17.56 31.80
C LEU A 4 -49.99 -16.61 31.88
N PHE A 5 -48.98 -16.95 31.08
CA PHE A 5 -47.74 -16.24 30.64
C PHE A 5 -46.47 -16.63 31.41
N PRO A 6 -45.46 -17.21 30.70
CA PRO A 6 -44.67 -16.44 29.72
C PRO A 6 -44.29 -17.25 28.47
N VAL A 7 -44.85 -16.92 27.30
CA VAL A 7 -44.39 -17.47 26.00
C VAL A 7 -43.79 -16.36 25.10
N ALA A 8 -43.95 -15.09 25.47
CA ALA A 8 -43.49 -13.96 24.65
C ALA A 8 -41.97 -13.69 24.73
N ALA A 9 -41.28 -14.13 25.80
CA ALA A 9 -39.85 -13.83 25.98
C ALA A 9 -38.92 -14.74 25.14
N THR A 10 -39.37 -15.93 24.76
CA THR A 10 -38.58 -16.90 23.99
C THR A 10 -38.54 -16.59 22.50
N PHE A 11 -39.53 -15.86 21.97
CA PHE A 11 -39.62 -15.53 20.54
C PHE A 11 -38.67 -14.40 20.12
N VAL A 12 -38.32 -13.49 21.03
CA VAL A 12 -37.40 -12.37 20.77
C VAL A 12 -35.93 -12.82 20.74
N TYR A 13 -35.58 -13.89 21.46
CA TYR A 13 -34.22 -14.43 21.51
C TYR A 13 -33.86 -15.27 20.26
N LEU A 14 -34.86 -15.88 19.60
CA LEU A 14 -34.65 -16.63 18.36
C LEU A 14 -34.50 -15.73 17.11
N LEU A 15 -35.03 -14.50 17.16
CA LEU A 15 -34.91 -13.52 16.07
C LEU A 15 -33.56 -12.79 16.04
N THR A 16 -32.81 -12.79 17.15
CA THR A 16 -31.49 -12.14 17.25
C THR A 16 -30.32 -13.07 16.89
N LEU A 17 -30.48 -14.40 17.00
CA LEU A 17 -29.48 -15.37 16.51
C LEU A 17 -29.51 -15.54 14.99
N ALA A 18 -30.68 -15.44 14.35
CA ALA A 18 -30.79 -15.56 12.89
C ALA A 18 -30.16 -14.36 12.14
N ALA A 19 -30.14 -13.17 12.74
CA ALA A 19 -29.55 -11.98 12.15
C ALA A 19 -28.01 -12.00 12.13
N ASN A 20 -27.36 -12.71 13.06
CA ASN A 20 -25.90 -12.83 13.09
C ASN A 20 -25.32 -13.80 12.05
N ALA A 21 -26.11 -14.79 11.59
CA ALA A 21 -25.67 -15.69 10.52
C ALA A 21 -25.65 -15.01 9.14
N ALA A 22 -26.43 -13.94 8.95
CA ALA A 22 -26.48 -13.18 7.70
C ALA A 22 -25.28 -12.25 7.47
N PHE A 23 -24.46 -12.02 8.51
CA PHE A 23 -23.22 -11.22 8.44
C PHE A 23 -21.95 -12.07 8.60
N ALA A 24 -22.06 -13.39 8.57
CA ALA A 24 -20.88 -14.25 8.55
C ALA A 24 -20.18 -14.09 7.19
N GLN A 25 -19.05 -13.38 7.16
CA GLN A 25 -18.16 -13.31 6.00
C GLN A 25 -17.81 -14.76 5.61
N PRO A 26 -18.04 -15.18 4.35
CA PRO A 26 -17.65 -16.52 3.93
C PRO A 26 -16.15 -16.72 4.20
N ALA A 27 -15.78 -17.92 4.65
CA ALA A 27 -14.39 -18.27 4.89
C ALA A 27 -13.56 -17.96 3.64
N LYS A 28 -12.43 -17.27 3.85
CA LYS A 28 -11.56 -16.79 2.77
C LYS A 28 -10.96 -18.00 2.04
N SER A 29 -11.06 -18.02 0.71
CA SER A 29 -10.43 -19.09 -0.09
C SER A 29 -8.91 -19.01 -0.03
N ASP A 30 -8.23 -20.12 -0.34
CA ASP A 30 -6.77 -20.15 -0.43
C ASP A 30 -6.25 -19.13 -1.46
N ALA A 31 -6.94 -18.98 -2.60
CA ALA A 31 -6.61 -18.00 -3.63
C ALA A 31 -6.74 -16.54 -3.12
N ALA A 32 -7.79 -16.23 -2.37
CA ALA A 32 -7.95 -14.91 -1.77
C ALA A 32 -6.91 -14.63 -0.68
N SER A 33 -6.53 -15.65 0.09
CA SER A 33 -5.45 -15.53 1.09
C SER A 33 -4.09 -15.32 0.41
N ALA A 34 -3.81 -16.02 -0.69
CA ALA A 34 -2.60 -15.84 -1.47
C ALA A 34 -2.52 -14.46 -2.13
N LEU A 35 -3.64 -13.94 -2.65
CA LEU A 35 -3.72 -12.59 -3.20
C LEU A 35 -3.39 -11.54 -2.15
N ASP A 36 -4.06 -11.60 -0.99
CA ASP A 36 -3.87 -10.60 0.05
C ASP A 36 -2.45 -10.65 0.62
N ALA A 37 -1.86 -11.84 0.75
CA ALA A 37 -0.46 -11.99 1.17
C ALA A 37 0.51 -11.38 0.14
N LEU A 38 0.24 -11.55 -1.15
CA LEU A 38 1.05 -10.99 -2.23
C LEU A 38 0.97 -9.45 -2.25
N ILE A 39 -0.24 -8.89 -2.09
CA ILE A 39 -0.45 -7.44 -2.02
C ILE A 39 0.25 -6.87 -0.79
N GLU A 40 0.13 -7.52 0.36
CA GLU A 40 0.81 -7.09 1.60
C GLU A 40 2.33 -7.11 1.43
N GLU A 41 2.91 -8.15 0.82
CA GLU A 41 4.34 -8.22 0.56
C GLU A 41 4.81 -7.10 -0.37
N ALA A 42 4.04 -6.80 -1.42
CA ALA A 42 4.35 -5.69 -2.32
C ALA A 42 4.21 -4.33 -1.63
N TRP A 43 3.20 -4.17 -0.77
CA TRP A 43 3.01 -2.98 0.05
C TRP A 43 4.21 -2.71 0.96
N GLN A 44 4.66 -3.72 1.70
CA GLN A 44 5.84 -3.60 2.56
C GLN A 44 7.09 -3.25 1.75
N PHE A 45 7.25 -3.88 0.58
CA PHE A 45 8.35 -3.57 -0.33
C PHE A 45 8.34 -2.09 -0.79
N GLU A 46 7.20 -1.55 -1.20
CA GLU A 46 7.11 -0.15 -1.63
C GLU A 46 7.38 0.83 -0.47
N LEU A 47 6.96 0.50 0.76
CA LEU A 47 7.29 1.29 1.94
C LEU A 47 8.78 1.27 2.28
N ASP A 48 9.44 0.12 2.14
CA ASP A 48 10.87 -0.01 2.41
C ASP A 48 11.72 0.68 1.34
N GLU A 49 11.28 0.68 0.08
CA GLU A 49 11.99 1.30 -1.04
C GLU A 49 11.76 2.82 -1.16
N SER A 50 10.67 3.35 -0.60
CA SER A 50 10.29 4.76 -0.73
C SER A 50 10.03 5.41 0.63
N PRO A 51 11.08 5.96 1.29
CA PRO A 51 10.94 6.68 2.55
C PRO A 51 9.95 7.85 2.50
N SER A 52 9.88 8.55 1.37
CA SER A 52 8.91 9.63 1.17
C SER A 52 7.47 9.11 1.15
N PHE A 53 7.23 7.97 0.50
CA PHE A 53 5.90 7.36 0.47
C PHE A 53 5.50 6.82 1.84
N ALA A 54 6.42 6.14 2.54
CA ALA A 54 6.20 5.66 3.91
C ALA A 54 5.72 6.78 4.83
N MET A 55 6.44 7.91 4.84
CA MET A 55 6.04 9.09 5.60
C MET A 55 4.66 9.62 5.17
N HIS A 56 4.38 9.70 3.87
CA HIS A 56 3.11 10.22 3.35
C HIS A 56 1.90 9.42 3.88
N VAL A 57 2.05 8.11 4.04
CA VAL A 57 1.00 7.24 4.57
C VAL A 57 1.05 7.07 6.10
N GLY A 58 1.93 7.82 6.78
CA GLY A 58 2.06 7.83 8.24
C GLY A 58 2.92 6.71 8.82
N ASP A 59 3.69 6.01 8.00
CA ASP A 59 4.68 5.02 8.44
C ASP A 59 6.02 5.73 8.77
N PRO A 60 6.59 5.54 9.97
CA PRO A 60 7.80 6.25 10.40
C PRO A 60 9.10 5.66 9.82
N ARG A 61 9.05 4.56 9.07
CA ARG A 61 10.25 3.96 8.47
C ARG A 61 10.97 4.95 7.55
N GLY A 62 12.29 5.01 7.67
CA GLY A 62 13.14 5.88 6.86
C GLY A 62 12.86 7.38 7.01
N ALA A 63 12.23 7.82 8.12
CA ALA A 63 11.84 9.22 8.30
C ALA A 63 12.99 10.25 8.21
N ASP A 64 14.23 9.81 8.42
CA ASP A 64 15.46 10.59 8.31
C ASP A 64 16.16 10.48 6.93
N GLN A 65 15.59 9.71 6.01
CA GLN A 65 16.22 9.34 4.73
C GLN A 65 15.53 10.01 3.53
N LEU A 66 16.32 10.19 2.48
CA LEU A 66 15.81 10.38 1.12
C LEU A 66 15.94 9.04 0.38
N GLY A 67 14.99 8.73 -0.49
CA GLY A 67 15.04 7.52 -1.31
C GLY A 67 16.27 7.49 -2.22
N SER A 68 16.69 6.28 -2.61
CA SER A 68 17.80 6.09 -3.55
C SER A 68 17.28 5.98 -4.98
N GLU A 69 17.82 6.82 -5.87
CA GLU A 69 17.45 6.88 -7.29
C GLU A 69 18.59 6.46 -8.23
N LYS A 70 19.58 5.75 -7.69
CA LYS A 70 20.63 5.12 -8.52
C LYS A 70 19.99 4.14 -9.50
N LEU A 71 20.54 4.08 -10.72
CA LEU A 71 20.06 3.17 -11.77
C LEU A 71 19.95 1.71 -11.28
N ALA A 72 20.94 1.21 -10.55
CA ALA A 72 20.92 -0.16 -10.00
C ALA A 72 19.77 -0.40 -9.00
N ASP A 73 19.37 0.63 -8.24
CA ASP A 73 18.23 0.53 -7.33
C ASP A 73 16.91 0.56 -8.10
N ILE A 74 16.80 1.40 -9.13
CA ILE A 74 15.64 1.45 -10.04
C ILE A 74 15.46 0.11 -10.75
N GLU A 75 16.54 -0.48 -11.29
CA GLU A 75 16.53 -1.80 -11.94
C GLU A 75 16.08 -2.90 -10.97
N ARG A 76 16.65 -2.92 -9.75
CA ARG A 76 16.22 -3.87 -8.70
C ARG A 76 14.71 -3.74 -8.42
N ARG A 77 14.20 -2.52 -8.29
CA ARG A 77 12.78 -2.28 -8.03
C ARG A 77 11.90 -2.80 -9.17
N ASN A 78 12.29 -2.54 -10.42
CA ASN A 78 11.60 -3.06 -11.59
C ASN A 78 11.55 -4.59 -11.60
N ASP A 79 12.69 -5.26 -11.38
CA ASP A 79 12.76 -6.71 -11.34
C ASP A 79 11.88 -7.30 -10.24
N ARG A 80 11.84 -6.65 -9.08
CA ARG A 80 10.99 -7.06 -7.97
C ARG A 80 9.50 -6.91 -8.30
N ARG A 81 9.10 -5.83 -8.95
CA ARG A 81 7.71 -5.63 -9.42
C ARG A 81 7.32 -6.65 -10.48
N GLN A 82 8.24 -7.03 -11.38
CA GLN A 82 8.00 -8.11 -12.34
C GLN A 82 7.74 -9.44 -11.63
N GLN A 83 8.53 -9.77 -10.60
CA GLN A 83 8.30 -10.97 -9.79
C GLN A 83 6.93 -10.97 -9.09
N PHE A 84 6.44 -9.82 -8.64
CA PHE A 84 5.08 -9.71 -8.09
C PHE A 84 4.02 -9.96 -9.15
N LEU A 85 4.18 -9.40 -10.36
CA LEU A 85 3.25 -9.62 -11.47
C LEU A 85 3.20 -11.09 -11.89
N ASP A 86 4.36 -11.75 -12.00
CA ASP A 86 4.45 -13.17 -12.34
C ASP A 86 3.76 -14.07 -11.30
N ARG A 87 3.79 -13.66 -10.02
CA ARG A 87 3.10 -14.36 -8.93
C ARG A 87 1.61 -14.10 -8.95
N LEU A 88 1.20 -12.87 -9.25
CA LEU A 88 -0.20 -12.48 -9.37
C LEU A 88 -0.90 -13.27 -10.49
N GLN A 89 -0.24 -13.43 -11.64
CA GLN A 89 -0.77 -14.16 -12.80
C GLN A 89 -0.98 -15.67 -12.54
N LYS A 90 -0.37 -16.22 -11.48
CA LYS A 90 -0.60 -17.62 -11.06
C LYS A 90 -1.87 -17.79 -10.22
N ILE A 91 -2.45 -16.70 -9.72
CA ILE A 91 -3.71 -16.73 -8.97
C ILE A 91 -4.86 -16.72 -9.98
N ASP A 92 -5.71 -17.75 -9.94
CA ASP A 92 -6.89 -17.81 -10.80
C ASP A 92 -7.92 -16.76 -10.36
N ARG A 93 -7.98 -15.66 -11.12
CA ARG A 93 -8.93 -14.56 -10.92
C ARG A 93 -10.39 -15.03 -10.90
N ALA A 94 -10.76 -16.03 -11.69
CA ALA A 94 -12.15 -16.50 -11.76
C ALA A 94 -12.60 -17.22 -10.47
N SER A 95 -11.65 -17.78 -9.72
CA SER A 95 -11.89 -18.41 -8.42
C SER A 95 -12.09 -17.41 -7.27
N LEU A 96 -11.83 -16.11 -7.50
CA LEU A 96 -11.94 -15.07 -6.49
C LEU A 96 -13.37 -14.54 -6.39
N ALA A 97 -13.78 -14.19 -5.16
CA ALA A 97 -15.00 -13.43 -4.93
C ALA A 97 -14.89 -12.04 -5.60
N ARG A 98 -16.03 -11.42 -5.91
CA ARG A 98 -16.08 -10.15 -6.66
C ARG A 98 -15.19 -9.04 -6.07
N PRO A 99 -15.14 -8.80 -4.74
CA PRO A 99 -14.24 -7.79 -4.17
C PRO A 99 -12.76 -8.11 -4.41
N ASN A 100 -12.36 -9.38 -4.26
CA ASN A 100 -10.97 -9.80 -4.51
C ASN A 100 -10.60 -9.72 -5.99
N GLN A 101 -11.54 -9.93 -6.92
CA GLN A 101 -11.29 -9.68 -8.35
C GLN A 101 -10.96 -8.20 -8.62
N ILE A 102 -11.62 -7.27 -7.92
CA ILE A 102 -11.33 -5.84 -8.07
C ILE A 102 -9.93 -5.54 -7.51
N ASN A 103 -9.58 -6.05 -6.34
CA ASN A 103 -8.23 -5.89 -5.78
C ASN A 103 -7.16 -6.47 -6.71
N TYR A 104 -7.41 -7.64 -7.27
CA TYR A 104 -6.55 -8.27 -8.29
C TYR A 104 -6.34 -7.34 -9.48
N ASP A 105 -7.42 -6.81 -10.07
CA ASP A 105 -7.36 -5.96 -11.26
C ASP A 105 -6.61 -4.65 -11.00
N ILE A 106 -6.87 -4.03 -9.85
CA ILE A 106 -6.17 -2.80 -9.44
C ILE A 106 -4.68 -3.09 -9.27
N PHE A 107 -4.33 -4.13 -8.52
CA PHE A 107 -2.94 -4.45 -8.25
C PHE A 107 -2.18 -4.84 -9.53
N GLN A 108 -2.82 -5.61 -10.42
CA GLN A 108 -2.24 -5.91 -11.74
C GLN A 108 -1.93 -4.62 -12.51
N ARG A 109 -2.90 -3.70 -12.58
CA ARG A 109 -2.72 -2.43 -13.28
C ARG A 109 -1.59 -1.58 -12.70
N GLU A 110 -1.47 -1.49 -11.37
CA GLU A 110 -0.39 -0.73 -10.72
C GLU A 110 1.00 -1.32 -11.05
N LEU A 111 1.13 -2.65 -11.04
CA LEU A 111 2.37 -3.34 -11.43
C LEU A 111 2.70 -3.12 -12.90
N GLU A 112 1.74 -3.32 -13.80
CA GLU A 112 1.91 -3.12 -15.24
C GLU A 112 2.30 -1.67 -15.57
N ASN A 113 1.67 -0.69 -14.93
CA ASN A 113 2.03 0.72 -15.08
C ASN A 113 3.47 0.97 -14.62
N SER A 114 3.87 0.46 -13.46
CA SER A 114 5.24 0.64 -12.94
C SER A 114 6.30 0.03 -13.86
N LEU A 115 6.01 -1.15 -14.42
CA LEU A 115 6.88 -1.81 -15.40
C LEU A 115 6.94 -1.04 -16.71
N ALA A 116 5.81 -0.49 -17.17
CA ALA A 116 5.75 0.35 -18.35
C ALA A 116 6.55 1.64 -18.18
N GLU A 117 6.46 2.30 -17.03
CA GLU A 117 7.26 3.49 -16.69
C GLU A 117 8.77 3.21 -16.81
N PHE A 118 9.23 2.09 -16.26
CA PHE A 118 10.61 1.66 -16.43
C PHE A 118 10.97 1.38 -17.89
N HIS A 119 10.11 0.64 -18.62
CA HIS A 119 10.30 0.32 -20.04
C HIS A 119 10.42 1.57 -20.92
N PHE A 120 9.58 2.58 -20.66
CA PHE A 120 9.62 3.87 -21.35
C PHE A 120 10.65 4.84 -20.77
N GLN A 121 11.50 4.39 -19.85
CA GLN A 121 12.62 5.13 -19.27
C GLN A 121 12.19 6.46 -18.62
N THR A 122 11.04 6.49 -17.94
CA THR A 122 10.54 7.71 -17.27
C THR A 122 11.52 8.24 -16.22
N HIS A 123 12.34 7.37 -15.62
CA HIS A 123 13.43 7.73 -14.71
C HIS A 123 14.51 8.62 -15.36
N LEU A 124 14.62 8.65 -16.69
CA LEU A 124 15.50 9.58 -17.42
C LEU A 124 14.84 10.96 -17.67
N THR A 125 13.61 11.15 -17.21
CA THR A 125 12.88 12.43 -17.25
C THR A 125 12.51 12.90 -15.83
N PRO A 126 13.50 13.15 -14.95
CA PRO A 126 13.25 13.43 -13.52
C PRO A 126 12.70 14.84 -13.24
N ILE A 127 12.59 15.70 -14.26
CA ILE A 127 12.15 17.08 -14.16
C ILE A 127 11.07 17.33 -15.22
N THR A 128 9.89 17.74 -14.76
CA THR A 128 8.80 18.26 -15.60
C THR A 128 8.27 19.55 -14.99
N ASN A 129 7.36 20.24 -15.68
CA ASN A 129 6.71 21.44 -15.14
C ASN A 129 5.69 21.15 -14.01
N ARG A 130 5.37 19.88 -13.75
CA ARG A 130 4.35 19.47 -12.77
C ARG A 130 4.89 18.53 -11.68
N SER A 131 6.08 17.97 -11.86
CA SER A 131 6.64 16.96 -10.97
C SER A 131 8.16 16.90 -11.08
N GLY A 132 8.80 16.34 -10.06
CA GLY A 132 10.24 16.09 -10.01
C GLY A 132 10.83 16.46 -8.66
N PHE A 133 12.05 16.00 -8.40
CA PHE A 133 12.72 16.22 -7.11
C PHE A 133 12.89 17.71 -6.76
N HIS A 134 13.05 18.56 -7.77
CA HIS A 134 13.15 20.02 -7.64
C HIS A 134 11.87 20.70 -7.12
N ILE A 135 10.70 20.05 -7.27
CA ILE A 135 9.42 20.50 -6.71
C ILE A 135 9.16 19.82 -5.36
N GLY A 136 9.28 18.49 -5.31
CA GLY A 136 8.92 17.73 -4.12
C GLY A 136 9.88 17.92 -2.94
N PHE A 137 11.17 18.19 -3.18
CA PHE A 137 12.13 18.35 -2.09
C PHE A 137 11.87 19.62 -1.24
N PRO A 138 11.63 20.81 -1.82
CA PRO A 138 11.17 21.97 -1.04
C PRO A 138 9.87 21.75 -0.26
N GLU A 139 8.96 20.91 -0.77
CA GLU A 139 7.67 20.60 -0.15
C GLU A 139 7.79 19.65 1.06
N LEU A 140 8.98 19.12 1.37
CA LEU A 140 9.19 18.23 2.53
C LEU A 140 8.71 18.85 3.85
N ALA A 141 8.81 20.17 4.01
CA ALA A 141 8.34 20.86 5.21
C ALA A 141 6.82 20.77 5.41
N GLU A 142 6.06 20.62 4.32
CA GLU A 142 4.59 20.49 4.35
C GLU A 142 4.17 19.05 4.69
N GLN A 143 5.02 18.08 4.38
CA GLN A 143 4.73 16.65 4.54
C GLN A 143 5.31 16.07 5.84
N ALA A 144 6.40 16.64 6.35
CA ALA A 144 7.04 16.16 7.56
C ALA A 144 6.18 16.48 8.80
N PRO A 145 5.99 15.52 9.74
CA PRO A 145 5.59 15.90 11.08
C PRO A 145 6.69 16.79 11.66
N LEU A 146 6.39 18.00 12.12
CA LEU A 146 7.33 18.97 12.71
C LEU A 146 6.91 19.33 14.14
N ARG A 147 6.69 18.30 14.98
CA ARG A 147 6.03 18.42 16.30
C ARG A 147 6.96 18.12 17.46
N THR A 148 7.94 17.23 17.24
CA THR A 148 8.87 16.75 18.28
C THR A 148 10.31 17.08 17.93
N VAL A 149 11.26 16.91 18.87
CA VAL A 149 12.69 17.10 18.56
C VAL A 149 13.15 16.12 17.47
N THR A 150 12.75 14.85 17.58
CA THR A 150 13.07 13.81 16.59
C THR A 150 12.56 14.15 15.19
N ASP A 151 11.38 14.74 15.08
CA ASP A 151 10.83 15.23 13.82
C ASP A 151 11.76 16.25 13.13
N TYR A 152 12.26 17.23 13.90
CA TYR A 152 13.20 18.23 13.39
C TYR A 152 14.56 17.61 13.06
N GLU A 153 15.03 16.62 13.82
CA GLU A 153 16.26 15.88 13.54
C GLU A 153 16.16 15.12 12.21
N ASN A 154 15.05 14.39 12.01
CA ASN A 154 14.74 13.67 10.78
C ASN A 154 14.62 14.60 9.57
N TYR A 155 13.95 15.74 9.73
CA TYR A 155 13.88 16.77 8.69
C TYR A 155 15.27 17.33 8.36
N SER A 156 16.07 17.66 9.38
CA SER A 156 17.44 18.15 9.20
C SER A 156 18.36 17.14 8.52
N ALA A 157 18.19 15.83 8.79
CA ALA A 157 18.92 14.76 8.13
C ALA A 157 18.64 14.73 6.62
N ARG A 158 17.37 14.81 6.22
CA ARG A 158 16.96 14.89 4.81
C ARG A 158 17.52 16.14 4.13
N LEU A 159 17.50 17.29 4.79
CA LEU A 159 18.11 18.52 4.25
C LEU A 159 19.62 18.35 3.96
N ARG A 160 20.35 17.67 4.83
CA ARG A 160 21.78 17.36 4.61
C ARG A 160 21.98 16.38 3.45
N GLY A 161 21.05 15.46 3.22
CA GLY A 161 21.09 14.46 2.16
C GLY A 161 20.87 15.01 0.74
N PHE A 162 20.35 16.24 0.60
CA PHE A 162 19.92 16.79 -0.69
C PHE A 162 20.97 16.69 -1.79
N ARG A 163 22.23 17.00 -1.49
CA ARG A 163 23.30 16.99 -2.50
C ARG A 163 23.48 15.63 -3.16
N GLN A 164 23.37 14.55 -2.38
CA GLN A 164 23.49 13.20 -2.93
C GLN A 164 22.23 12.85 -3.72
N TYR A 165 21.05 13.08 -3.14
CA TYR A 165 19.77 12.81 -3.78
C TYR A 165 19.63 13.48 -5.15
N ALA A 166 20.02 14.76 -5.25
CA ALA A 166 20.01 15.52 -6.49
C ALA A 166 21.05 15.05 -7.53
N ARG A 167 22.04 14.23 -7.16
CA ARG A 167 23.02 13.63 -8.09
C ARG A 167 22.57 12.28 -8.63
N GLU A 168 21.58 11.68 -8.00
CA GLU A 168 20.99 10.41 -8.42
C GLU A 168 19.87 10.62 -9.46
N HIS A 169 19.53 11.88 -9.76
CA HIS A 169 18.62 12.31 -10.83
C HIS A 169 19.38 13.07 -11.91
#